data_AF-A0A1F9M7I8-F1
#
_entry.id   AF-A0A1F9M7I8-F1
#
_cell.length_a   1.000
_cell.length_b   1.000
_cell.length_c   1.000
_cell.angle_alpha   90.00
_cell.angle_beta   90.00
_cell.angle_gamma   90.00
#
_symmetry.space_group_name_H-M   'P 1'
#
loop_
_entity.id
_entity.type
_entity.pdbx_description
1 polymer ?
#
loop_
_entity_poly.entity_id
_entity_poly.type
_entity_poly.pdbx_seq_one_letter_code
_entity_poly.pdbx_strand_id
1 'polypeptide(L)'
;MKQWQVNLTRAARKQRELLPKGIKEQLVFLIRNMEEYGPVRGDWPNYGKLKPKQHHCHLKKGRPTYVAVWEERDREIRLIEVTYVGTHEKAPY
;
A
#
# COMPACT_ATOMS: atom_id res chain seq x y z
N MET A 1 -12.04 -14.67 12.85
CA MET A 1 -10.98 -14.87 11.83
C MET A 1 -9.76 -14.03 12.22
N LYS A 2 -8.52 -14.51 12.02
CA LYS A 2 -7.32 -13.67 12.26
C LYS A 2 -7.21 -12.63 11.14
N GLN A 3 -7.34 -11.35 11.50
CA GLN A 3 -7.15 -10.19 10.60
C GLN A 3 -5.66 -10.06 10.23
N TRP A 4 -5.39 -9.45 9.07
CA TRP A 4 -4.03 -9.12 8.66
C TRP A 4 -3.52 -7.93 9.47
N GLN A 5 -2.30 -8.01 9.98
CA GLN A 5 -1.62 -6.84 10.52
C GLN A 5 -1.02 -6.06 9.36
N VAL A 6 -1.28 -4.76 9.30
CA VAL A 6 -0.72 -3.87 8.27
C VAL A 6 0.17 -2.83 8.93
N ASN A 7 1.46 -2.88 8.61
CA ASN A 7 2.44 -1.93 9.15
C ASN A 7 3.00 -1.05 8.02
N LEU A 8 3.38 0.18 8.35
CA LEU A 8 4.16 1.03 7.46
C LEU A 8 5.62 0.99 7.89
N THR A 9 6.52 0.81 6.93
CA THR A 9 7.95 0.97 7.20
C THR A 9 8.24 2.39 7.69
N ARG A 10 9.41 2.60 8.32
CA ARG A 10 9.88 3.95 8.71
C ARG A 10 9.90 4.91 7.51
N ALA A 11 10.26 4.43 6.33
CA ALA A 11 10.26 5.22 5.10
C ALA A 11 8.83 5.60 4.67
N ALA A 12 7.93 4.61 4.57
CA ALA A 12 6.53 4.85 4.21
C ALA A 12 5.82 5.78 5.21
N ARG A 13 6.12 5.68 6.51
CA ARG A 13 5.63 6.63 7.52
C ARG A 13 6.05 8.06 7.23
N LYS A 14 7.33 8.29 6.92
CA LYS A 14 7.83 9.64 6.57
C LYS A 14 7.19 10.16 5.28
N GLN A 15 7.06 9.31 4.27
CA GLN A 15 6.44 9.68 3.00
C GLN A 15 4.96 10.03 3.18
N ARG A 16 4.23 9.25 4.00
CA ARG A 16 2.83 9.52 4.35
C ARG A 16 2.64 10.94 4.86
N GLU A 17 3.53 11.44 5.71
CA GLU A 17 3.39 12.79 6.28
C GLU A 17 3.36 13.90 5.21
N LEU A 18 4.05 13.70 4.08
CA LEU A 18 4.14 14.65 2.97
C LEU A 18 2.97 14.57 1.99
N LEU A 19 2.06 13.60 2.15
CA LEU A 19 0.94 13.42 1.23
C LEU A 19 -0.16 14.47 1.44
N PRO A 20 -0.84 14.90 0.36
CA PRO A 20 -2.07 15.66 0.48
C PRO A 20 -3.14 14.89 1.28
N LYS A 21 -4.02 15.62 1.98
CA LYS A 21 -5.05 15.05 2.86
C LYS A 21 -5.86 13.92 2.21
N GLY A 22 -6.39 14.16 1.01
CA GLY A 22 -7.18 13.14 0.30
C GLY A 22 -6.40 11.86 -0.05
N ILE A 23 -5.09 11.96 -0.27
CA ILE A 23 -4.24 10.78 -0.52
C ILE A 23 -3.97 10.02 0.78
N LYS A 24 -3.81 10.73 1.91
CA LYS A 24 -3.72 10.10 3.24
C LYS A 24 -4.98 9.31 3.55
N GLU A 25 -6.16 9.86 3.23
CA GLU A 25 -7.46 9.18 3.42
C GLU A 25 -7.57 7.92 2.55
N GLN A 26 -7.18 7.99 1.27
CA GLN A 26 -7.12 6.82 0.39
C GLN A 26 -6.15 5.75 0.90
N LEU A 27 -4.98 6.14 1.41
CA LEU A 27 -4.04 5.20 2.04
C LEU A 27 -4.65 4.53 3.27
N VAL A 28 -5.38 5.28 4.12
CA VAL A 28 -6.07 4.71 5.28
C VAL A 28 -7.14 3.71 4.85
N PHE A 29 -7.91 4.03 3.79
CA PHE A 29 -8.90 3.10 3.25
C PHE A 29 -8.25 1.81 2.73
N LEU A 30 -7.12 1.93 2.03
CA LEU A 30 -6.32 0.79 1.57
C LEU A 30 -5.85 -0.07 2.73
N ILE A 31 -5.32 0.53 3.79
CA ILE A 31 -4.87 -0.17 4.99
C ILE A 31 -6.01 -0.97 5.61
N ARG A 32 -7.20 -0.37 5.79
CA ARG A 32 -8.38 -1.08 6.33
C ARG A 32 -8.80 -2.26 5.45
N ASN A 33 -8.79 -2.08 4.13
CA ASN A 33 -9.09 -3.16 3.20
C ASN A 33 -8.05 -4.29 3.29
N MET A 34 -6.77 -3.96 3.45
CA MET A 34 -5.72 -4.95 3.63
C MET A 34 -5.85 -5.70 4.96
N GLU A 35 -6.20 -5.01 6.06
CA GLU A 35 -6.44 -5.63 7.37
C GLU A 35 -7.59 -6.66 7.31
N GLU A 36 -8.66 -6.34 6.57
CA GLU A 36 -9.86 -7.18 6.45
C GLU A 36 -9.71 -8.31 5.43
N TYR A 37 -9.24 -7.98 4.23
CA TYR A 37 -9.28 -8.87 3.06
C TYR A 37 -7.90 -9.39 2.63
N GLY A 38 -6.81 -8.90 3.21
CA GLY A 38 -5.45 -9.32 2.91
C GLY A 38 -4.78 -8.60 1.73
N PRO A 39 -3.60 -9.07 1.28
CA PRO A 39 -2.69 -8.30 0.44
C PRO A 39 -3.09 -8.21 -1.03
N VAL A 40 -3.98 -9.09 -1.51
CA VAL A 40 -4.39 -9.12 -2.92
C VAL A 40 -5.56 -8.17 -3.14
N ARG A 41 -5.26 -6.95 -3.58
CA ARG A 41 -6.22 -5.86 -3.80
C ARG A 41 -6.65 -5.72 -5.25
N GLY A 42 -7.09 -6.81 -5.89
CA GLY A 42 -7.53 -6.79 -7.29
C GLY A 42 -8.71 -5.85 -7.60
N ASP A 43 -9.42 -5.44 -6.56
CA ASP A 43 -10.50 -4.46 -6.53
C ASP A 43 -10.01 -2.99 -6.52
N TRP A 44 -8.72 -2.76 -6.23
CA TRP A 44 -8.13 -1.43 -6.20
C TRP A 44 -7.67 -0.96 -7.59
N PRO A 45 -7.71 0.36 -7.86
CA PRO A 45 -7.37 0.87 -9.18
C PRO A 45 -5.95 0.50 -9.61
N ASN A 46 -5.84 -0.08 -10.79
CA ASN A 46 -4.57 -0.50 -11.39
C ASN A 46 -3.70 -1.32 -10.43
N TYR A 47 -4.32 -2.26 -9.70
CA TYR A 47 -3.58 -3.22 -8.91
C TYR A 47 -2.70 -4.11 -9.81
N GLY A 48 -1.48 -4.39 -9.36
CA GLY A 48 -0.60 -5.34 -10.01
C GLY A 48 0.41 -5.95 -9.04
N LYS A 49 0.89 -7.15 -9.39
CA LYS A 49 2.03 -7.76 -8.72
C LYS A 49 3.31 -7.28 -9.38
N LEU A 50 4.26 -6.76 -8.59
CA LEU A 50 5.57 -6.35 -9.07
C LEU A 50 6.55 -7.51 -9.09
N LYS A 51 6.55 -8.30 -8.01
CA LYS A 51 7.37 -9.49 -7.78
C LYS A 51 6.57 -10.47 -6.93
N PRO A 52 7.02 -11.72 -6.72
CA PRO A 52 6.38 -12.60 -5.74
C PRO A 52 6.22 -11.88 -4.39
N LYS A 53 4.99 -11.89 -3.85
CA LYS A 53 4.60 -11.22 -2.59
C LYS A 53 4.76 -9.70 -2.57
N GLN A 54 5.05 -9.05 -3.70
CA GLN A 54 5.16 -7.60 -3.80
C GLN A 54 4.05 -7.06 -4.70
N HIS A 55 3.33 -6.09 -4.19
CA HIS A 55 2.12 -5.57 -4.80
C HIS A 55 2.18 -4.06 -4.93
N HIS A 56 1.40 -3.53 -5.86
CA HIS A 56 1.14 -2.11 -5.95
C HIS A 56 -0.31 -1.86 -6.34
N CYS A 57 -0.79 -0.64 -6.06
CA CYS A 57 -2.01 -0.10 -6.65
C CYS A 57 -1.93 1.43 -6.68
N HIS A 58 -2.88 2.05 -7.39
CA HIS A 58 -3.03 3.50 -7.44
C HIS A 58 -3.99 3.97 -6.34
N LEU A 59 -3.58 4.98 -5.57
CA LEU A 59 -4.43 5.70 -4.61
C LEU A 59 -5.19 6.85 -5.29
N LYS A 60 -4.61 7.45 -6.32
CA LYS A 60 -5.23 8.48 -7.16
C LYS A 60 -4.62 8.43 -8.55
N LYS A 61 -5.48 8.42 -9.58
CA LYS A 61 -5.08 8.61 -10.98
C LYS A 61 -4.93 10.10 -11.31
N GLY A 62 -4.12 10.44 -12.32
CA GLY A 62 -3.96 11.80 -12.84
C GLY A 62 -2.52 12.30 -12.76
N ARG A 63 -2.33 13.63 -12.72
CA ARG A 63 -0.99 14.26 -12.61
C ARG A 63 -0.95 15.18 -11.38
N PRO A 64 -0.20 14.83 -10.31
CA PRO A 64 0.56 13.58 -10.14
C PRO A 64 -0.35 12.37 -9.85
N THR A 65 0.10 11.18 -10.26
CA THR A 65 -0.50 9.90 -9.85
C THR A 65 0.14 9.46 -8.54
N TYR A 66 -0.67 9.01 -7.59
CA TYR A 66 -0.20 8.47 -6.32
C TYR A 66 -0.41 6.97 -6.24
N VAL A 67 0.59 6.26 -5.71
CA VAL A 67 0.61 4.81 -5.58
C VAL A 67 1.03 4.39 -4.18
N ALA A 68 0.69 3.16 -3.83
CA ALA A 68 1.23 2.45 -2.68
C ALA A 68 1.87 1.14 -3.15
N VAL A 69 2.98 0.75 -2.51
CA VAL A 69 3.65 -0.55 -2.71
C VAL A 69 3.75 -1.24 -1.36
N TRP A 70 3.47 -2.53 -1.33
CA TRP A 70 3.53 -3.33 -0.11
C TRP A 70 4.02 -4.75 -0.39
N GLU A 71 4.48 -5.40 0.68
CA GLU A 71 5.00 -6.76 0.66
C GLU A 71 4.29 -7.64 1.68
N GLU A 72 4.02 -8.90 1.30
CA GLU A 72 3.59 -9.94 2.23
C GLU A 72 4.81 -10.45 3.02
N ARG A 73 4.71 -10.43 4.35
CA ARG A 73 5.75 -10.93 5.24
C ARG A 73 5.22 -12.17 5.96
N ASP A 74 5.49 -13.35 5.39
CA ASP A 74 5.21 -14.63 6.06
C ASP A 74 6.28 -14.91 7.11
N ARG A 75 6.10 -14.37 8.31
CA ARG A 75 6.87 -14.76 9.49
C ARG A 75 5.88 -15.18 10.57
N GLU A 76 5.28 -16.36 10.44
CA GLU A 76 4.32 -16.98 11.39
C GLU A 76 2.99 -16.21 11.63
N ILE A 77 2.96 -14.90 11.35
CA ILE A 77 1.83 -13.99 11.41
C ILE A 77 1.44 -13.50 10.00
N ARG A 78 0.15 -13.25 9.80
CA ARG A 78 -0.40 -12.60 8.60
C ARG A 78 -0.02 -11.12 8.61
N LEU A 79 1.16 -10.79 8.09
CA LEU A 79 1.71 -9.43 8.08
C LEU A 79 1.83 -8.87 6.67
N ILE A 80 1.36 -7.64 6.50
CA ILE A 80 1.54 -6.81 5.31
C ILE A 80 2.39 -5.61 5.70
N GLU A 81 3.41 -5.31 4.92
CA GLU A 81 4.29 -4.18 5.15
C GLU A 81 4.21 -3.21 3.95
N VAL A 82 3.65 -2.03 4.16
CA VAL A 82 3.65 -0.94 3.19
C VAL A 82 5.05 -0.35 3.15
N THR A 83 5.76 -0.56 2.03
CA THR A 83 7.16 -0.19 1.84
C THR A 83 7.31 1.18 1.19
N TYR A 84 6.31 1.61 0.41
CA TYR A 84 6.31 2.90 -0.27
C TYR A 84 4.89 3.48 -0.37
N VAL A 85 4.79 4.80 -0.19
CA VAL A 85 3.62 5.58 -0.63
C VAL A 85 4.10 6.92 -1.19
N GLY A 86 3.58 7.32 -2.34
CA GLY A 86 4.06 8.54 -2.99
C GLY A 86 3.65 8.64 -4.45
N THR A 87 4.36 9.45 -5.20
CA THR A 87 4.08 9.64 -6.62
C THR A 87 4.59 8.46 -7.43
N HIS A 88 3.88 8.09 -8.49
CA HIS A 88 4.25 6.94 -9.33
C HIS A 88 5.69 7.04 -9.87
N GLU A 89 6.14 8.25 -10.22
CA GLU A 89 7.47 8.51 -10.78
C GLU A 89 8.62 8.21 -9.81
N LYS A 90 8.36 8.15 -8.50
CA LYS A 90 9.36 7.87 -7.46
C LYS A 90 9.17 6.49 -6.83
N ALA A 91 8.24 5.68 -7.34
CA ALA A 91 7.95 4.37 -6.79
C ALA A 91 9.11 3.39 -7.12
N PRO A 92 9.40 2.43 -6.22
CA PRO A 92 10.50 1.49 -6.39
C PRO A 92 10.07 0.30 -7.28
N TYR A 93 9.83 0.58 -8.56
CA TYR A 93 9.61 -0.47 -9.58
C TYR A 93 10.90 -1.22 -9.92
#